data_AF-A0A0Q8MXG1-F1
#
_entry.id   AF-A0A0Q8MXG1-F1
#
_cell.length_a   1.000
_cell.length_b   1.000
_cell.length_c   1.000
_cell.angle_alpha   90.00
_cell.angle_beta   90.00
_cell.angle_gamma   90.00
#
_symmetry.space_group_name_H-M   'P 1'
#
loop_
_entity.id
_entity.type
_entity.pdbx_description
1 polymer ?
#
loop_
_entity_poly.entity_id
_entity_poly.type
_entity_poly.pdbx_seq_one_letter_code
_entity_poly.pdbx_strand_id
1 'polypeptide(L)'
;MANAAGTATPDSLTDRCGTFVATDIRIRRLLMRWGDLESDAAKNYSWFKLTRREQLESAQGQEMARIDRELSRLFREREKLLKSLPQSVATDPTAIAAKIAAAAKAIDPEDHEEVHHLLSGATRDMAAMRCPGCNQPLVTEAWIGWSTRVDQGGRV
;
A
#
# COMPACT_ATOMS: atom_id res chain seq x y z
N MET A 1 9.32 -42.36 -9.04
CA MET A 1 9.04 -41.46 -7.91
C MET A 1 8.50 -40.16 -8.48
N ALA A 2 7.23 -39.83 -8.23
CA ALA A 2 6.59 -38.65 -8.81
C ALA A 2 6.91 -37.42 -7.95
N ASN A 3 7.47 -36.37 -8.56
CA ASN A 3 7.62 -35.07 -7.93
C ASN A 3 6.24 -34.40 -7.85
N ALA A 4 5.77 -34.17 -6.62
CA ALA A 4 4.64 -33.31 -6.36
C ALA A 4 5.05 -31.86 -6.66
N ALA A 5 4.73 -31.39 -7.87
CA ALA A 5 4.65 -29.96 -8.13
C ALA A 5 3.50 -29.43 -7.28
N GLY A 6 3.83 -28.78 -6.16
CA GLY A 6 2.87 -27.99 -5.41
C GLY A 6 2.31 -26.92 -6.34
N THR A 7 1.09 -27.10 -6.81
CA THR A 7 0.36 -26.08 -7.56
C THR A 7 0.19 -24.87 -6.65
N ALA A 8 0.95 -23.80 -6.92
CA ALA A 8 0.68 -22.50 -6.33
C ALA A 8 -0.80 -22.19 -6.57
N THR A 9 -1.56 -22.03 -5.49
CA THR A 9 -2.96 -21.64 -5.60
C THR A 9 -2.98 -20.27 -6.28
N PRO A 10 -3.77 -20.06 -7.34
CA PRO A 10 -3.82 -18.75 -7.99
C PRO A 10 -4.21 -17.69 -6.96
N ASP A 11 -3.45 -16.59 -6.90
CA ASP A 11 -3.68 -15.49 -5.96
C ASP A 11 -5.15 -15.06 -6.02
N SER A 12 -5.83 -15.12 -4.86
CA SER A 12 -7.22 -14.70 -4.79
C SER A 12 -7.33 -13.19 -5.06
N LEU A 13 -8.52 -12.71 -5.41
CA LEU A 13 -8.76 -11.27 -5.53
C LEU A 13 -8.41 -10.54 -4.22
N THR A 14 -8.75 -11.15 -3.09
CA THR A 14 -8.41 -10.65 -1.75
C THR A 14 -6.89 -10.51 -1.58
N ASP A 15 -6.10 -11.51 -1.99
CA ASP A 15 -4.64 -11.46 -1.91
C ASP A 15 -4.03 -10.40 -2.81
N ARG A 16 -4.56 -10.23 -4.03
CA ARG A 16 -4.13 -9.20 -4.97
C ARG A 16 -4.43 -7.79 -4.46
N CYS A 17 -5.61 -7.59 -3.84
CA CYS A 17 -5.96 -6.35 -3.16
C CYS A 17 -5.06 -6.10 -1.94
N GLY A 18 -4.79 -7.12 -1.13
CA GLY A 18 -3.88 -7.04 0.02
C GLY A 18 -2.45 -6.66 -0.42
N THR A 19 -1.94 -7.29 -1.47
CA THR A 19 -0.64 -6.95 -2.07
C THR A 19 -0.59 -5.50 -2.56
N PHE A 20 -1.66 -5.01 -3.21
CA PHE A 20 -1.75 -3.61 -3.63
C PHE A 20 -1.67 -2.66 -2.42
N VAL A 21 -2.47 -2.91 -1.39
CA VAL A 21 -2.51 -2.09 -0.16
C VAL A 21 -1.17 -2.09 0.56
N ALA A 22 -0.54 -3.27 0.71
CA ALA A 22 0.77 -3.38 1.34
C ALA A 22 1.86 -2.64 0.55
N THR A 23 1.80 -2.72 -0.79
CA THR A 23 2.69 -1.98 -1.69
C THR A 23 2.54 -0.47 -1.52
N ASP A 24 1.29 0.03 -1.47
CA ASP A 24 1.01 1.45 -1.25
C ASP A 24 1.54 1.95 0.10
N ILE A 25 1.29 1.21 1.19
CA ILE A 25 1.81 1.53 2.53
C ILE A 25 3.35 1.56 2.51
N ARG A 26 3.98 0.58 1.85
CA ARG A 26 5.45 0.53 1.73
C ARG A 26 5.99 1.73 0.97
N ILE A 27 5.36 2.13 -0.14
CA ILE A 27 5.72 3.32 -0.90
C ILE A 27 5.66 4.56 0.00
N ARG A 28 4.55 4.78 0.72
CA ARG A 28 4.39 5.94 1.63
C ARG A 28 5.49 5.99 2.68
N ARG A 29 5.79 4.85 3.34
CA ARG A 29 6.88 4.76 4.33
C ARG A 29 8.25 5.09 3.75
N LEU A 30 8.52 4.63 2.54
CA LEU A 30 9.78 4.91 1.84
C LEU A 30 9.89 6.38 1.43
N LEU A 31 8.81 7.00 0.95
CA LEU A 31 8.77 8.43 0.62
C LEU A 31 8.98 9.29 1.87
N MET A 32 8.35 8.97 3.00
CA MET A 32 8.59 9.67 4.27
C MET A 32 10.06 9.56 4.69
N ARG A 33 10.62 8.34 4.69
CA ARG A 33 12.05 8.15 5.02
C ARG A 33 12.97 8.92 4.08
N TRP A 34 12.66 8.94 2.79
CA TRP A 34 13.42 9.70 1.81
C TRP A 34 13.37 11.21 2.11
N GLY A 35 12.19 11.75 2.44
CA GLY A 35 12.03 13.15 2.84
C GLY A 35 12.76 13.50 4.14
N ASP A 36 12.79 12.59 5.12
CA ASP A 36 13.59 12.76 6.34
C ASP A 36 15.09 12.85 6.04
N LEU A 37 15.59 11.95 5.17
CA LEU A 37 16.99 11.95 4.73
C LEU A 37 17.35 13.22 3.97
N GLU A 38 16.48 13.67 3.06
CA GLU A 38 16.69 14.91 2.31
C GLU A 38 16.71 16.12 3.26
N SER A 39 15.78 16.18 4.21
CA SER A 39 15.68 17.26 5.19
C SER A 39 16.91 17.33 6.08
N ASP A 40 17.43 16.19 6.53
CA ASP A 40 18.68 16.11 7.30
C ASP A 40 19.89 16.53 6.45
N ALA A 41 19.98 15.99 5.23
CA ALA A 41 21.07 16.29 4.31
C ALA A 41 21.14 17.79 3.96
N ALA A 42 20.00 18.41 3.69
CA ALA A 42 19.86 19.83 3.42
C ALA A 42 20.37 20.70 4.58
N LYS A 43 20.04 20.34 5.82
CA LYS A 43 20.43 21.08 7.03
C LYS A 43 21.91 20.95 7.33
N ASN A 44 22.47 19.76 7.19
CA ASN A 44 23.76 19.43 7.80
C ASN A 44 24.92 19.31 6.81
N TYR A 45 24.68 19.14 5.50
CA TYR A 45 25.72 18.72 4.55
C TYR A 45 25.80 19.56 3.27
N SER A 46 25.18 20.75 3.23
CA SER A 46 25.09 21.58 2.02
C SER A 46 24.64 20.77 0.79
N TRP A 47 23.73 19.81 1.01
CA TRP A 47 23.36 18.75 0.06
C TRP A 47 23.10 19.23 -1.37
N PHE A 48 22.40 20.36 -1.50
CA PHE A 48 22.04 20.95 -2.80
C PHE A 48 23.22 21.57 -3.57
N LYS A 49 24.39 21.70 -2.95
CA LYS A 49 25.63 22.16 -3.60
C LYS A 49 26.51 21.00 -4.07
N LEU A 50 26.20 19.77 -3.66
CA LEU A 50 26.97 18.59 -4.00
C LEU A 50 26.56 18.04 -5.36
N THR A 51 27.51 17.56 -6.13
CA THR A 51 27.26 16.73 -7.32
C THR A 51 26.66 15.39 -6.91
N ARG A 52 26.00 14.69 -7.85
CA ARG A 52 25.44 13.36 -7.57
C ARG A 52 26.50 12.35 -7.09
N ARG A 53 27.74 12.47 -7.57
CA ARG A 53 28.84 11.60 -7.11
C ARG A 53 29.17 11.87 -5.65
N GLU A 54 29.35 13.13 -5.26
CA GLU A 54 29.63 13.55 -3.88
C GLU A 54 28.47 13.20 -2.94
N GLN A 55 27.23 13.33 -3.40
CA GLN A 55 26.06 12.87 -2.65
C GLN A 55 26.13 11.37 -2.33
N LEU A 56 26.51 10.54 -3.31
CA LEU A 56 26.62 9.09 -3.16
C LEU A 56 27.82 8.63 -2.32
N GLU A 57 28.77 9.53 -2.04
CA GLU A 57 29.86 9.26 -1.09
C GLU A 57 29.36 9.31 0.37
N SER A 58 28.23 9.96 0.63
CA SER A 58 27.58 10.00 1.95
C SER A 58 26.66 8.79 2.21
N ALA A 59 26.50 8.43 3.49
CA ALA A 59 25.57 7.37 3.91
C ALA A 59 24.11 7.72 3.56
N GLN A 60 23.68 8.97 3.78
CA GLN A 60 22.34 9.43 3.42
C GLN A 60 22.08 9.27 1.92
N GLY A 61 23.04 9.67 1.07
CA GLY A 61 22.88 9.56 -0.38
C GLY A 61 22.81 8.13 -0.90
N GLN A 62 23.58 7.21 -0.30
CA GLN A 62 23.49 5.79 -0.62
C GLN A 62 22.13 5.20 -0.23
N GLU A 63 21.59 5.60 0.94
CA GLU A 63 20.27 5.17 1.39
C GLU A 63 19.16 5.74 0.49
N MET A 64 19.17 7.04 0.19
CA MET A 64 18.23 7.67 -0.74
C MET A 64 18.24 6.98 -2.11
N ALA A 65 19.43 6.71 -2.67
CA ALA A 65 19.54 6.02 -3.96
C ALA A 65 19.02 4.57 -3.90
N ARG A 66 19.13 3.89 -2.75
CA ARG A 66 18.51 2.56 -2.55
C ARG A 66 16.99 2.68 -2.52
N ILE A 67 16.46 3.68 -1.80
CA ILE A 67 15.02 3.95 -1.73
C ILE A 67 14.47 4.26 -3.13
N ASP A 68 15.13 5.10 -3.93
CA ASP A 68 14.72 5.44 -5.30
C ASP A 68 14.54 4.19 -6.18
N ARG A 69 15.47 3.23 -6.08
CA ARG A 69 15.40 1.95 -6.81
C ARG A 69 14.24 1.08 -6.33
N GLU A 70 14.01 1.03 -5.02
CA GLU A 70 12.90 0.26 -4.44
C GLU A 70 11.55 0.87 -4.84
N LEU A 71 11.40 2.18 -4.72
CA LEU A 71 10.22 2.93 -5.13
C LEU A 71 9.90 2.70 -6.62
N SER A 72 10.90 2.78 -7.50
CA SER A 72 10.73 2.52 -8.93
C SER A 72 10.13 1.13 -9.21
N ARG A 73 10.52 0.11 -8.46
CA ARG A 73 9.96 -1.24 -8.58
C ARG A 73 8.52 -1.28 -8.04
N LEU A 74 8.30 -0.74 -6.85
CA LEU A 74 7.00 -0.79 -6.16
C LEU A 74 5.93 0.00 -6.92
N PHE A 75 6.26 1.16 -7.52
CA PHE A 75 5.32 1.92 -8.32
C PHE A 75 4.83 1.14 -9.54
N ARG A 76 5.74 0.43 -10.24
CA ARG A 76 5.36 -0.44 -11.37
C ARG A 76 4.46 -1.59 -10.95
N GLU A 77 4.76 -2.21 -9.80
CA GLU A 77 3.94 -3.28 -9.24
C GLU A 77 2.54 -2.78 -8.84
N ARG A 78 2.49 -1.64 -8.14
CA ARG A 78 1.24 -0.96 -7.76
C ARG A 78 0.40 -0.62 -8.99
N GLU A 79 1.00 -0.06 -10.03
CA GLU A 79 0.32 0.29 -11.28
C GLU A 79 -0.24 -0.96 -11.99
N LYS A 80 0.56 -2.02 -12.09
CA LYS A 80 0.13 -3.30 -12.69
C LYS A 80 -1.08 -3.87 -11.94
N LEU A 81 -1.04 -3.88 -10.61
CA LEU A 81 -2.16 -4.34 -9.79
C LEU A 81 -3.38 -3.46 -10.02
N LEU A 82 -3.23 -2.13 -9.92
CA LEU A 82 -4.34 -1.18 -10.08
C LEU A 82 -5.05 -1.30 -11.43
N LYS A 83 -4.33 -1.55 -12.51
CA LYS A 83 -4.93 -1.78 -13.85
C LYS A 83 -5.79 -3.05 -13.90
N SER A 84 -5.44 -4.06 -13.10
CA SER A 84 -6.07 -5.39 -13.14
C SER A 84 -7.20 -5.61 -12.14
N LEU A 85 -7.21 -4.87 -11.02
CA LEU A 85 -8.22 -5.02 -9.95
C LEU A 85 -9.65 -4.66 -10.39
N PRO A 86 -9.90 -3.59 -11.17
CA PRO A 86 -11.25 -3.21 -11.57
C PRO A 86 -11.99 -4.31 -12.34
N GLN A 87 -11.27 -5.03 -13.21
CA GLN A 87 -11.81 -6.11 -14.06
C GLN A 87 -12.07 -7.42 -13.30
N SER A 88 -11.57 -7.54 -12.07
CA SER A 88 -11.71 -8.76 -11.28
C SER A 88 -13.08 -8.80 -10.57
N VAL A 89 -13.79 -9.92 -10.69
CA VAL A 89 -15.10 -10.12 -10.06
C VAL A 89 -14.89 -10.55 -8.61
N ALA A 90 -15.57 -9.87 -7.68
CA ALA A 90 -15.64 -10.29 -6.28
C ALA A 90 -16.79 -11.28 -6.10
N THR A 91 -16.50 -12.43 -5.50
CA THR A 91 -17.46 -13.53 -5.31
C THR A 91 -18.02 -13.60 -3.90
N ASP A 92 -17.49 -12.80 -2.98
CA ASP A 92 -17.83 -12.79 -1.57
C ASP A 92 -17.62 -11.40 -0.95
N PRO A 93 -18.19 -11.13 0.24
CA PRO A 93 -18.06 -9.82 0.88
C PRO A 93 -16.62 -9.43 1.25
N THR A 94 -15.76 -10.39 1.58
CA THR A 94 -14.34 -10.13 1.87
C THR A 94 -13.64 -9.56 0.64
N ALA A 95 -13.84 -10.17 -0.53
CA ALA A 95 -13.26 -9.69 -1.78
C ALA A 95 -13.80 -8.31 -2.20
N ILE A 96 -15.08 -8.01 -1.92
CA ILE A 96 -15.65 -6.67 -2.15
C ILE A 96 -14.97 -5.65 -1.24
N ALA A 97 -14.89 -5.92 0.07
CA ALA A 97 -14.27 -5.01 1.04
C ALA A 97 -12.78 -4.78 0.72
N ALA A 98 -12.07 -5.82 0.26
CA ALA A 98 -10.68 -5.72 -0.18
C ALA A 98 -10.53 -4.80 -1.42
N LYS A 99 -11.46 -4.86 -2.39
CA LYS A 99 -11.46 -3.93 -3.53
C LYS A 99 -11.71 -2.49 -3.10
N ILE A 100 -12.64 -2.25 -2.17
CA ILE A 100 -12.91 -0.90 -1.64
C ILE A 100 -11.68 -0.36 -0.89
N ALA A 101 -11.02 -1.20 -0.07
CA ALA A 101 -9.79 -0.83 0.61
C ALA A 101 -8.66 -0.45 -0.37
N ALA A 102 -8.49 -1.23 -1.43
CA ALA A 102 -7.54 -0.92 -2.50
C ALA A 102 -7.91 0.39 -3.22
N ALA A 103 -9.19 0.63 -3.51
CA ALA A 103 -9.63 1.88 -4.11
C ALA A 103 -9.36 3.09 -3.19
N ALA A 104 -9.61 2.97 -1.89
CA ALA A 104 -9.30 4.02 -0.92
C ALA A 104 -7.80 4.38 -0.88
N LYS A 105 -6.91 3.39 -1.05
CA LYS A 105 -5.45 3.60 -1.16
C LYS A 105 -5.00 4.13 -2.52
N ALA A 106 -5.76 3.83 -3.58
CA ALA A 106 -5.46 4.32 -4.92
C ALA A 106 -5.63 5.85 -5.03
N ILE A 107 -6.55 6.41 -4.24
CA ILE A 107 -6.87 7.83 -4.19
C ILE A 107 -5.95 8.55 -3.20
N ASP A 108 -5.37 9.66 -3.64
CA ASP A 108 -4.63 10.56 -2.76
C ASP A 108 -5.61 11.36 -1.89
N PRO A 109 -5.58 11.24 -0.55
CA PRO A 109 -6.44 12.05 0.30
C PRO A 109 -6.17 13.55 0.21
N GLU A 110 -4.99 14.00 -0.22
CA GLU A 110 -4.69 15.43 -0.38
C GLU A 110 -5.46 16.05 -1.57
N ASP A 111 -5.65 15.27 -2.63
CA ASP A 111 -6.38 15.73 -3.84
C ASP A 111 -7.89 15.43 -3.76
N HIS A 112 -8.27 14.39 -3.02
CA HIS A 112 -9.61 13.79 -3.05
C HIS A 112 -10.05 13.28 -1.67
N GLU A 113 -9.99 14.16 -0.67
CA GLU A 113 -10.28 13.87 0.73
C GLU A 113 -11.64 13.16 0.94
N GLU A 114 -12.73 13.70 0.37
CA GLU A 114 -14.07 13.15 0.58
C GLU A 114 -14.23 11.76 -0.02
N VAL A 115 -13.64 11.53 -1.20
CA VAL A 115 -13.66 10.22 -1.88
C VAL A 115 -12.86 9.21 -1.06
N HIS A 116 -11.68 9.59 -0.58
CA HIS A 116 -10.86 8.74 0.28
C HIS A 116 -11.61 8.37 1.56
N HIS A 117 -12.24 9.34 2.24
CA HIS A 117 -12.98 9.10 3.47
C HIS A 117 -14.24 8.26 3.27
N LEU A 118 -14.97 8.47 2.16
CA LEU A 118 -16.14 7.67 1.82
C LEU A 118 -15.76 6.19 1.62
N LEU A 119 -14.73 5.91 0.82
CA LEU A 119 -14.26 4.54 0.58
C LEU A 119 -13.69 3.90 1.85
N SER A 120 -12.94 4.68 2.65
CA SER A 120 -12.40 4.22 3.92
C SER A 120 -13.49 3.93 4.96
N GLY A 121 -14.57 4.73 4.98
CA GLY A 121 -15.78 4.48 5.76
C GLY A 121 -16.48 3.20 5.34
N ALA A 122 -16.81 3.07 4.05
CA ALA A 122 -17.45 1.89 3.50
C ALA A 122 -16.66 0.59 3.77
N THR A 123 -15.33 0.65 3.69
CA THR A 123 -14.45 -0.48 4.04
C THR A 123 -14.63 -0.89 5.51
N ARG A 124 -14.67 0.07 6.43
CA ARG A 124 -14.86 -0.18 7.87
C ARG A 124 -16.25 -0.70 8.17
N ASP A 125 -17.28 -0.14 7.55
CA ASP A 125 -18.66 -0.57 7.72
C ASP A 125 -18.82 -2.02 7.27
N MET A 126 -18.29 -2.37 6.08
CA MET A 126 -18.25 -3.76 5.60
C MET A 126 -17.50 -4.70 6.56
N ALA A 127 -16.34 -4.28 7.08
CA ALA A 127 -15.57 -5.08 8.03
C ALA A 127 -16.31 -5.31 9.36
N ALA A 128 -17.24 -4.42 9.74
CA ALA A 128 -18.06 -4.53 10.93
C ALA A 128 -19.36 -5.33 10.71
N MET A 129 -19.78 -5.55 9.46
CA MET A 129 -21.01 -6.27 9.15
C MET A 129 -20.96 -7.74 9.57
N ARG A 130 -22.12 -8.23 10.02
CA ARG A 130 -22.35 -9.62 10.41
C ARG A 130 -23.51 -10.21 9.64
N CYS A 131 -23.46 -11.51 9.38
CA CYS A 131 -24.55 -12.24 8.76
C CYS A 131 -25.80 -12.19 9.66
N PRO A 132 -26.95 -11.70 9.18
CA PRO A 132 -28.16 -11.62 10.00
C PRO A 132 -28.66 -12.98 10.52
N GLY A 133 -28.37 -14.08 9.80
CA GLY A 133 -28.83 -15.42 10.15
C GLY A 133 -27.95 -16.13 11.18
N CYS A 134 -26.63 -16.02 11.08
CA CYS A 134 -25.70 -16.77 11.93
C CYS A 134 -24.75 -15.89 12.76
N ASN A 135 -24.86 -14.56 12.66
CA ASN A 135 -24.06 -13.56 13.36
C ASN A 135 -22.53 -13.64 13.12
N GLN A 136 -22.09 -14.44 12.16
CA GLN A 136 -20.68 -14.51 11.75
C GLN A 136 -20.26 -13.24 11.01
N PRO A 137 -19.00 -12.78 11.15
CA PRO A 137 -18.47 -11.67 10.34
C PRO A 137 -18.64 -11.95 8.84
N LEU A 138 -19.07 -10.95 8.07
CA LEU A 138 -19.14 -11.07 6.61
C LEU A 138 -17.76 -10.96 5.96
N VAL A 139 -16.87 -10.16 6.57
CA VAL A 139 -15.48 -9.99 6.15
C VAL A 139 -14.58 -10.78 7.11
N THR A 140 -13.74 -11.64 6.56
CA THR A 140 -12.89 -12.56 7.33
C THR A 140 -11.45 -12.08 7.47
N GLU A 141 -11.00 -11.18 6.60
CA GLU A 141 -9.62 -10.66 6.60
C GLU A 141 -9.47 -9.45 7.51
N ALA A 142 -8.71 -9.61 8.60
CA ALA A 142 -8.50 -8.57 9.60
C ALA A 142 -7.79 -7.33 9.06
N TRP A 143 -6.96 -7.48 8.01
CA TRP A 143 -6.21 -6.37 7.43
C TRP A 143 -7.10 -5.29 6.81
N ILE A 144 -8.28 -5.67 6.34
CA ILE A 144 -9.21 -4.78 5.64
C ILE A 144 -9.64 -3.64 6.56
N GLY A 145 -10.00 -3.92 7.81
CA GLY A 145 -10.53 -2.91 8.74
C GLY A 145 -9.54 -1.86 9.24
N TRP A 146 -8.22 -2.13 9.17
CA TRP A 146 -7.19 -1.14 9.54
C TRP A 146 -6.43 -0.58 8.36
N SER A 147 -6.46 -1.25 7.20
CA SER A 147 -5.71 -0.85 6.01
C SER A 147 -5.97 0.58 5.56
N THR A 148 -7.22 1.05 5.63
CA THR A 148 -7.63 2.38 5.18
C THR A 148 -7.51 3.46 6.23
N ARG A 149 -7.01 3.15 7.43
CA ARG A 149 -6.68 4.19 8.39
C ARG A 149 -5.62 5.10 7.77
N VAL A 150 -5.90 6.39 7.76
CA VAL A 150 -4.90 7.39 7.41
C VAL A 150 -3.79 7.21 8.43
N ASP A 151 -2.56 6.94 7.98
CA ASP A 151 -1.40 7.06 8.85
C ASP A 151 -1.36 8.53 9.25
N GLN A 152 -1.88 8.86 10.43
CA GLN A 152 -1.85 10.21 10.97
C GLN A 152 -0.39 10.56 11.25
N GLY A 153 0.33 11.05 10.24
CA GLY A 153 1.69 11.58 10.38
C GLY A 153 2.67 10.65 11.10
N GLY A 154 2.76 9.38 10.68
CA GLY A 154 3.88 8.51 11.09
C GLY A 154 3.94 8.11 12.56
N ARG A 155 2.83 8.11 13.31
CA ARG A 155 2.76 7.46 14.63
C ARG A 155 1.78 6.29 14.63
N VAL A 156 2.36 5.08 14.61
CA VAL A 156 1.77 3.90 15.26
C VAL A 156 2.53 3.69 16.56
#